data_AF-A0A6N2BID3-F1
#
_entry.id   AF-A0A6N2BID3-F1
#
_cell.length_a   1.000
_cell.length_b   1.000
_cell.length_c   1.000
_cell.angle_alpha   90.00
_cell.angle_beta   90.00
_cell.angle_gamma   90.00
#
_symmetry.space_group_name_H-M   'P 1'
#
loop_
_entity.id
_entity.type
_entity.pdbx_description
1 polymer ?
#
loop_
_entity_poly.entity_id
_entity_poly.type
_entity_poly.pdbx_seq_one_letter_code
_entity_poly.pdbx_strand_id
1 'polypeptide(L)'
;MFNLLFGWRKASKCKNLIRRVQRRIKLLKNKRSCIIKQLRDDLSELLRNGHYEIVIDRVEQLSLDERKVAVYDLLESYCEFIMINLPCIRKNK
;
A
#
# COMPACT_ATOMS: atom_id res chain seq x y z
N MET A 1 -39.77 -2.55 -2.68
CA MET A 1 -39.16 -1.49 -1.85
C MET A 1 -38.00 -1.93 -0.95
N PHE A 2 -37.94 -3.17 -0.44
CA PHE A 2 -36.89 -3.61 0.50
C PHE A 2 -35.46 -3.74 -0.07
N ASN A 3 -35.28 -3.97 -1.38
CA ASN A 3 -33.95 -4.13 -1.99
C ASN A 3 -33.08 -2.85 -1.91
N LEU A 4 -33.70 -1.66 -1.84
CA LEU A 4 -32.96 -0.38 -1.71
C LEU A 4 -32.32 -0.24 -0.32
N LEU A 5 -33.06 -0.61 0.74
CA LEU A 5 -32.62 -0.54 2.14
C LEU A 5 -31.48 -1.54 2.43
N PHE A 6 -31.59 -2.77 1.92
CA PHE A 6 -30.56 -3.79 2.10
C PHE A 6 -29.30 -3.56 1.25
N GLY A 7 -29.44 -2.98 0.05
CA GLY A 7 -28.30 -2.58 -0.80
C GLY A 7 -27.47 -1.43 -0.19
N TRP A 8 -28.11 -0.49 0.51
CA TRP A 8 -27.45 0.62 1.19
C TRP A 8 -26.55 0.19 2.36
N ARG A 9 -27.00 -0.76 3.19
CA ARG A 9 -26.17 -1.30 4.29
C ARG A 9 -24.90 -1.98 3.76
N LYS A 10 -25.01 -2.75 2.67
CA LYS A 10 -23.85 -3.41 2.03
C LYS A 10 -22.88 -2.39 1.43
N ALA A 11 -23.39 -1.37 0.74
CA ALA A 11 -22.56 -0.30 0.17
C ALA A 11 -21.82 0.52 1.24
N SER A 12 -22.51 0.89 2.33
CA SER A 12 -21.90 1.59 3.46
C SER A 12 -20.80 0.76 4.13
N LYS A 13 -21.03 -0.56 4.30
CA LYS A 13 -20.02 -1.48 4.83
C LYS A 13 -18.78 -1.56 3.93
N CYS A 14 -18.98 -1.70 2.62
CA CYS A 14 -17.88 -1.72 1.64
C CYS A 14 -17.05 -0.43 1.70
N LYS A 15 -17.72 0.73 1.63
CA LYS A 15 -17.09 2.05 1.73
C LYS A 15 -16.25 2.20 3.01
N ASN A 16 -16.77 1.75 4.15
CA ASN A 16 -16.06 1.82 5.43
C ASN A 16 -14.86 0.87 5.48
N LEU A 17 -14.97 -0.32 4.90
CA LEU A 17 -13.86 -1.28 4.81
C LEU A 17 -12.74 -0.73 3.93
N ILE A 18 -13.05 -0.21 2.73
CA ILE A 18 -12.04 0.37 1.83
C ILE A 18 -11.29 1.52 2.52
N ARG A 19 -12.01 2.41 3.23
CA ARG A 19 -11.37 3.49 4.02
C ARG A 19 -10.48 2.98 5.15
N ARG A 20 -10.78 1.82 5.74
CA ARG A 20 -9.89 1.20 6.75
C ARG A 20 -8.64 0.64 6.09
N VAL A 21 -8.80 -0.02 4.93
CA VAL A 21 -7.70 -0.56 4.14
C VAL A 21 -6.77 0.56 3.67
N GLN A 22 -7.27 1.65 3.09
CA GLN A 22 -6.46 2.81 2.68
C GLN A 22 -5.63 3.37 3.84
N ARG A 23 -6.23 3.56 5.02
CA ARG A 23 -5.49 4.02 6.21
C ARG A 23 -4.39 3.04 6.63
N ARG A 24 -4.65 1.74 6.56
CA ARG A 24 -3.66 0.71 6.90
C ARG A 24 -2.51 0.68 5.87
N ILE A 25 -2.82 0.77 4.58
CA ILE A 25 -1.85 0.84 3.49
C ILE A 25 -0.94 2.06 3.69
N LYS A 26 -1.52 3.24 3.90
CA LYS A 26 -0.76 4.48 4.14
C LYS A 26 0.21 4.35 5.31
N LEU A 27 -0.23 3.77 6.43
CA LEU A 27 0.64 3.55 7.59
C LEU A 27 1.79 2.58 7.28
N LEU A 28 1.51 1.48 6.57
CA LEU A 28 2.53 0.50 6.19
C LEU A 28 3.52 1.07 5.18
N LYS A 29 3.04 1.84 4.20
CA LYS A 29 3.86 2.56 3.22
C LYS A 29 4.80 3.53 3.92
N ASN A 30 4.28 4.40 4.78
CA ASN A 30 5.10 5.36 5.52
C ASN A 30 6.18 4.68 6.36
N LYS A 31 5.83 3.62 7.11
CA LYS A 31 6.81 2.84 7.87
C LYS A 31 7.90 2.29 6.96
N ARG A 32 7.53 1.73 5.80
CA ARG A 32 8.47 1.12 4.86
C ARG A 32 9.36 2.17 4.19
N SER A 33 8.82 3.32 3.81
CA SER A 33 9.58 4.43 3.25
C SER A 33 10.65 4.96 4.22
N CYS A 34 10.35 5.02 5.52
CA CYS A 34 11.36 5.37 6.53
C CYS A 34 12.48 4.32 6.60
N ILE A 35 12.14 3.03 6.59
CA ILE A 35 13.12 1.93 6.59
C ILE A 35 14.02 2.01 5.35
N ILE A 36 13.43 2.22 4.17
CA ILE A 36 14.17 2.39 2.90
C ILE A 36 15.14 3.55 2.98
N LYS A 37 14.73 4.69 3.52
CA LYS A 37 15.60 5.86 3.68
C LYS A 37 16.80 5.52 4.57
N GLN A 38 16.56 4.92 5.73
CA GLN A 38 17.62 4.51 6.64
C GLN A 38 18.56 3.47 6.00
N LEU A 39 18.02 2.47 5.30
CA LEU A 39 18.83 1.47 4.60
C LEU A 39 19.75 2.08 3.53
N ARG A 40 19.28 3.12 2.82
CA ARG A 40 20.12 3.84 1.84
C ARG A 40 21.26 4.60 2.51
N ASP A 41 21.01 5.22 3.66
CA ASP A 41 22.04 5.90 4.44
C ASP A 41 23.08 4.89 4.96
N ASP A 42 22.63 3.76 5.52
CA ASP A 42 23.50 2.66 5.95
C ASP A 42 24.35 2.09 4.79
N LEU A 43 23.74 1.88 3.61
CA LEU A 43 24.44 1.38 2.43
C LEU A 43 25.54 2.34 1.97
N SER A 44 25.29 3.64 2.04
CA SER A 44 26.30 4.66 1.73
C SER A 44 27.51 4.56 2.67
N GLU A 45 27.28 4.35 3.96
CA GLU A 45 28.36 4.16 4.94
C GLU A 45 29.13 2.86 4.70
N LEU A 46 28.43 1.75 4.49
CA LEU A 46 29.06 0.45 4.21
C LEU A 46 29.91 0.48 2.94
N LEU A 47 29.45 1.17 1.89
CA LEU A 47 30.20 1.37 0.65
C LEU A 47 31.49 2.17 0.88
N ARG A 48 31.42 3.24 1.67
CA ARG A 48 32.61 4.06 2.01
C ARG A 48 33.64 3.28 2.82
N ASN A 49 33.19 2.34 3.65
CA ASN A 49 34.05 1.51 4.50
C ASN A 49 34.53 0.22 3.79
N GLY A 50 34.14 -0.02 2.54
CA GLY A 50 34.58 -1.16 1.73
C GLY A 50 33.91 -2.50 2.08
N HIS A 51 32.76 -2.49 2.76
CA HIS A 51 32.03 -3.70 3.15
C HIS A 51 31.12 -4.24 2.03
N TYR A 52 31.71 -4.56 0.87
CA TYR A 52 30.97 -4.89 -0.35
C TYR A 52 30.05 -6.10 -0.23
N GLU A 53 30.47 -7.16 0.48
CA GLU A 53 29.63 -8.36 0.69
C GLU A 53 28.32 -8.01 1.41
N ILE A 54 28.38 -7.19 2.47
CA ILE A 54 27.20 -6.75 3.24
C ILE A 54 26.31 -5.84 2.38
N VAL A 55 26.92 -5.02 1.51
CA VAL A 55 26.20 -4.13 0.60
C VAL A 55 25.35 -4.94 -0.39
N ILE A 56 25.89 -6.02 -0.96
CA ILE A 56 25.17 -6.86 -1.92
C ILE A 56 23.88 -7.40 -1.30
N ASP A 57 23.97 -8.04 -0.13
CA ASP A 57 22.81 -8.60 0.58
C ASP A 57 21.77 -7.52 0.91
N ARG A 58 22.22 -6.35 1.39
CA ARG A 58 21.34 -5.25 1.77
C ARG A 58 20.67 -4.55 0.58
N VAL A 59 21.32 -4.51 -0.58
CA VAL A 59 20.73 -3.97 -1.81
C VAL A 59 19.57 -4.84 -2.30
N GLU A 60 19.67 -6.16 -2.18
CA GLU A 60 18.55 -7.06 -2.50
C GLU A 60 17.35 -6.78 -1.57
N GLN A 61 17.59 -6.65 -0.27
CA GLN A 61 16.56 -6.29 0.70
C GLN A 61 15.92 -4.92 0.37
N LEU A 62 16.73 -3.93 0.01
CA LEU A 62 16.25 -2.60 -0.41
C LEU A 62 15.32 -2.72 -1.63
N SER A 63 15.71 -3.48 -2.65
CA SER A 63 14.89 -3.70 -3.86
C SER A 63 13.56 -4.36 -3.53
N LEU A 64 13.55 -5.37 -2.65
CA LEU A 64 12.31 -6.02 -2.21
C LEU A 64 11.39 -5.05 -1.46
N ASP A 65 11.95 -4.17 -0.64
CA ASP A 65 11.17 -3.19 0.12
C ASP A 65 10.62 -2.07 -0.77
N GLU A 66 11.37 -1.63 -1.79
CA GLU A 66 10.88 -0.70 -2.82
C GLU A 66 9.72 -1.31 -3.63
N ARG A 67 9.84 -2.58 -4.04
CA ARG A 67 8.75 -3.29 -4.72
C ARG A 67 7.49 -3.38 -3.85
N LYS A 68 7.62 -3.61 -2.53
CA LYS A 68 6.47 -3.60 -1.61
C LYS A 68 5.80 -2.22 -1.53
N VAL A 69 6.59 -1.14 -1.54
CA VAL A 69 6.04 0.23 -1.59
C VAL A 69 5.24 0.45 -2.88
N ALA A 70 5.77 0.00 -4.03
CA ALA A 70 5.04 0.08 -5.31
C ALA A 70 3.73 -0.73 -5.29
N VAL A 71 3.72 -1.90 -4.63
CA VAL A 71 2.48 -2.68 -4.44
C VAL A 71 1.47 -1.93 -3.56
N TYR A 72 1.92 -1.22 -2.52
CA TYR A 72 1.01 -0.39 -1.71
C TYR A 72 0.38 0.73 -2.53
N ASP A 73 1.14 1.36 -3.43
CA ASP A 73 0.62 2.41 -4.32
C ASP A 73 -0.44 1.85 -5.26
N LEU A 74 -0.18 0.69 -5.86
CA LEU A 74 -1.14 0.01 -6.71
C LEU A 74 -2.43 -0.35 -5.96
N LEU A 75 -2.32 -0.86 -4.72
CA LEU A 75 -3.48 -1.18 -3.89
C LEU A 75 -4.29 0.08 -3.50
N GLU A 76 -3.62 1.19 -3.25
CA GLU A 76 -4.27 2.48 -2.97
C GLU A 76 -5.06 2.96 -4.20
N SER A 77 -4.46 2.89 -5.41
CA SER A 77 -5.14 3.21 -6.67
C SER A 77 -6.37 2.31 -6.91
N TYR A 78 -6.28 1.01 -6.65
CA TYR A 78 -7.46 0.13 -6.76
C TYR A 78 -8.55 0.47 -5.74
N CYS A 79 -8.18 0.82 -4.51
CA CYS A 79 -9.15 1.26 -3.50
C CYS A 79 -9.89 2.52 -3.95
N GLU A 80 -9.18 3.49 -4.52
CA GLU A 80 -9.76 4.71 -5.08
C GLU A 80 -10.67 4.41 -6.28
N PHE A 81 -10.21 3.57 -7.20
CA PHE A 81 -10.99 3.16 -8.36
C PHE A 81 -12.33 2.49 -7.96
N ILE A 82 -12.29 1.56 -7.00
CA ILE A 82 -13.50 0.90 -6.50
C ILE A 82 -14.43 1.92 -5.83
N MET A 83 -13.89 2.86 -5.07
CA MET A 83 -14.67 3.92 -4.40
C MET A 83 -15.38 4.84 -5.39
N ILE A 84 -14.72 5.22 -6.48
CA ILE A 84 -15.29 6.05 -7.55
C ILE A 84 -16.42 5.26 -8.26
N ASN A 85 -16.21 3.98 -8.53
CA ASN A 85 -17.15 3.14 -9.26
C ASN A 85 -18.23 2.49 -8.38
N LEU A 86 -18.19 2.69 -7.05
CA LEU A 86 -19.14 2.11 -6.10
C LEU A 86 -20.61 2.36 -6.46
N PRO A 87 -21.03 3.55 -6.95
CA PRO A 87 -22.40 3.78 -7.39
C PRO A 87 -22.82 2.94 -8.62
N CYS A 88 -21.88 2.66 -9.52
CA CYS A 88 -22.09 1.81 -10.71
C CYS A 88 -22.14 0.33 -10.32
N ILE A 89 -21.19 -0.13 -9.51
CA ILE A 89 -21.14 -1.49 -8.94
C ILE A 89 -22.42 -1.80 -8.15
N ARG A 90 -23.05 -0.80 -7.53
CA ARG A 90 -24.33 -0.94 -6.83
C ARG A 90 -25.52 -1.18 -7.77
N LYS A 91 -25.47 -0.66 -9.00
CA LYS A 91 -26.60 -0.70 -9.95
C LYS A 91 -26.64 -2.01 -10.75
N ASN A 92 -25.50 -2.65 -10.95
CA ASN A 92 -25.40 -3.93 -11.65
C ASN A 92 -25.41 -5.07 -10.62
N LYS A 93 -26.36 -6.00 -10.76
CA LYS A 93 -26.45 -7.23 -9.99
C LYS A 93 -25.97 -8.40 -10.82
#